data_AF-A0A2V4DGK1-F1
#
_entry.id   AF-A0A2V4DGK1-F1
#
_cell.length_a   1.000
_cell.length_b   1.000
_cell.length_c   1.000
_cell.angle_alpha   90.00
_cell.angle_beta   90.00
_cell.angle_gamma   90.00
#
_symmetry.space_group_name_H-M   'P 1'
#
loop_
_entity.id
_entity.type
_entity.pdbx_description
1 polymer ?
#
loop_
_entity_poly.entity_id
_entity_poly.type
_entity_poly.pdbx_seq_one_letter_code
_entity_poly.pdbx_strand_id
1 'polypeptide(L)' 'LRKAQAEGKATFGVNVFEGGVMDMQVAQVLEPTRVVEQAIQSATETAVMILRIDDVISSKAVSGGGMDGMDFDM' A
#
# COMPACT_ATOMS: atom_id res chain seq x y z
N LEU A 1 5.02 -20.99 -8.40
CA LEU A 1 4.63 -19.76 -9.11
C LEU A 1 5.74 -19.23 -10.02
N ARG A 2 6.91 -18.84 -9.50
CA ARG A 2 8.00 -18.24 -10.31
C ARG A 2 8.44 -19.07 -11.52
N LYS A 3 8.52 -20.40 -11.39
CA LYS A 3 8.78 -21.30 -12.53
C LYS A 3 7.73 -21.16 -13.65
N ALA A 4 6.44 -21.17 -13.30
CA ALA A 4 5.36 -21.02 -14.28
C ALA A 4 5.39 -19.65 -14.98
N GLN A 5 5.69 -18.58 -14.25
CA GLN A 5 5.88 -17.25 -14.84
C GLN A 5 7.10 -17.19 -15.76
N ALA A 6 8.22 -17.83 -15.39
CA ALA A 6 9.42 -17.93 -16.22
C ALA A 6 9.19 -18.74 -17.52
N GLU A 7 8.26 -19.70 -17.50
CA GLU A 7 7.79 -20.45 -18.66
C GLU A 7 6.78 -19.67 -19.52
N GLY A 8 6.52 -18.40 -19.22
CA GLY A 8 5.62 -17.53 -20.00
C GLY A 8 4.14 -17.57 -19.60
N LYS A 9 3.78 -18.27 -18.52
CA LYS A 9 2.40 -18.38 -18.05
C LYS A 9 2.03 -17.18 -17.18
N ALA A 10 1.79 -16.02 -17.81
CA ALA A 10 1.55 -14.75 -17.13
C ALA A 10 0.24 -14.71 -16.31
N THR A 11 -0.76 -15.51 -16.68
CA THR A 11 -2.08 -15.58 -16.01
C THR A 11 -2.08 -16.46 -14.76
N PHE A 12 -0.98 -17.16 -14.48
CA PHE A 12 -0.91 -18.09 -13.35
C PHE A 12 -0.68 -17.33 -12.05
N GLY A 13 -1.51 -17.63 -11.05
CA GLY A 13 -1.48 -17.02 -9.72
C GLY A 13 -1.48 -18.08 -8.61
N VAL A 14 -1.60 -17.64 -7.36
CA VAL A 14 -1.67 -18.52 -6.19
C VAL A 14 -3.12 -18.88 -5.92
N ASN A 15 -3.40 -20.19 -5.78
CA ASN A 15 -4.69 -20.63 -5.25
C ASN A 15 -4.64 -20.60 -3.71
N VAL A 16 -5.45 -19.74 -3.09
CA VAL A 16 -5.49 -19.61 -1.61
C VAL A 16 -6.36 -20.65 -0.92
N PHE A 17 -7.23 -21.35 -1.64
CA PHE A 17 -8.13 -22.36 -1.08
C PHE A 17 -7.46 -23.73 -0.97
N GLU A 18 -6.81 -24.18 -2.05
CA GLU A 18 -6.20 -25.51 -2.12
C GLU A 18 -4.66 -25.45 -1.98
N GLY A 19 -4.08 -24.25 -2.07
CA GLY A 19 -2.64 -24.08 -2.23
C GLY A 19 -2.17 -24.36 -3.66
N GLY A 20 -0.92 -24.01 -3.95
CA GLY A 20 -0.33 -24.24 -5.27
C GLY A 20 -0.61 -23.12 -6.29
N VAL A 21 -0.51 -23.47 -7.57
CA VAL A 21 -0.57 -22.51 -8.69
C VAL A 21 -1.71 -22.92 -9.62
N MET A 22 -2.58 -21.96 -9.97
CA MET A 22 -3.67 -22.16 -10.92
C MET A 22 -3.73 -21.00 -11.91
N ASP A 23 -4.40 -21.19 -13.04
CA ASP A 23 -4.66 -20.12 -14.01
C ASP A 23 -5.79 -19.22 -13.51
N MET A 24 -5.50 -17.94 -13.25
CA MET A 24 -6.45 -16.97 -12.73
C MET A 24 -7.54 -16.61 -13.75
N GLN A 25 -7.23 -16.68 -15.05
CA GLN A 25 -8.19 -16.38 -16.11
C GLN A 25 -9.26 -17.47 -16.22
N VAL A 26 -8.85 -18.73 -16.15
CA VAL A 26 -9.78 -19.88 -16.14
C VAL A 26 -10.60 -19.90 -14.86
N ALA A 27 -10.00 -19.53 -13.73
CA ALA A 27 -10.66 -19.42 -12.44
C ALA A 27 -11.62 -18.21 -12.32
N GLN A 28 -11.72 -17.35 -13.35
CA GLN A 28 -12.50 -16.11 -13.34
C GLN A 28 -12.11 -15.14 -12.22
N VAL A 29 -10.86 -15.19 -11.76
CA VAL A 29 -10.31 -14.29 -10.74
C VAL A 29 -9.60 -13.15 -11.47
N LEU A 30 -10.33 -12.08 -11.73
CA LEU A 30 -9.84 -10.91 -12.46
C LEU A 30 -9.89 -9.66 -11.59
N GLU A 31 -8.91 -8.77 -11.80
CA GLU A 31 -8.84 -7.49 -11.10
C GLU A 31 -8.83 -6.32 -12.09
N PRO A 32 -9.34 -5.13 -11.70
CA PRO A 32 -9.30 -3.96 -12.55
C PRO A 32 -7.87 -3.44 -12.72
N THR A 33 -7.43 -3.24 -13.96
CA THR A 33 -6.07 -2.74 -14.28
C THR A 33 -5.72 -1.44 -13.54
N ARG A 34 -6.70 -0.54 -13.39
CA ARG A 34 -6.52 0.75 -12.71
C ARG A 34 -6.04 0.59 -11.26
N VAL A 35 -6.51 -0.43 -10.55
CA VAL A 35 -6.14 -0.65 -9.15
C VAL A 35 -4.69 -1.10 -9.04
N VAL A 36 -4.26 -2.03 -9.90
CA VAL A 36 -2.88 -2.52 -9.93
C VAL A 36 -1.90 -1.43 -10.34
N GLU A 37 -2.25 -0.65 -11.37
CA GLU A 37 -1.43 0.46 -11.85
C GLU A 37 -1.24 1.53 -10.76
N GLN A 38 -2.33 1.95 -10.12
CA GLN A 38 -2.28 2.94 -9.05
C GLN A 38 -1.50 2.42 -7.84
N ALA A 39 -1.66 1.15 -7.47
CA ALA A 39 -0.91 0.55 -6.38
C ALA A 39 0.60 0.58 -6.63
N ILE A 40 1.05 0.24 -7.85
CA ILE A 40 2.46 0.29 -8.22
C ILE A 40 2.99 1.73 -8.20
N GLN A 41 2.26 2.67 -8.80
CA GLN A 41 2.66 4.08 -8.84
C GLN A 41 2.78 4.67 -7.43
N SER A 42 1.75 4.51 -6.59
CA SER A 42 1.74 5.04 -5.22
C SER A 42 2.80 4.40 -4.33
N ALA A 43 3.02 3.08 -4.45
CA ALA A 43 4.09 2.40 -3.73
C ALA A 43 5.48 2.93 -4.14
N THR A 44 5.68 3.17 -5.45
CA THR A 44 6.94 3.69 -5.98
C THR A 44 7.21 5.11 -5.50
N GLU A 45 6.22 6.01 -5.61
CA GLU A 45 6.33 7.39 -5.11
C GLU A 45 6.62 7.42 -3.62
N THR A 46 5.91 6.61 -2.83
CA THR A 46 6.11 6.53 -1.38
C THR A 46 7.48 5.97 -1.02
N ALA A 47 7.94 4.93 -1.72
CA ALA A 47 9.28 4.40 -1.52
C ALA A 47 10.35 5.44 -1.84
N VAL A 48 10.19 6.20 -2.92
CA VAL A 48 11.09 7.30 -3.28
C VAL A 48 11.06 8.41 -2.21
N MET A 49 9.90 8.75 -1.66
CA MET A 49 9.80 9.71 -0.56
C MET A 49 10.59 9.23 0.66
N ILE A 50 10.37 7.98 1.09
CA ILE A 50 11.06 7.40 2.25
C ILE A 50 12.58 7.39 2.04
N LEU A 51 13.05 6.98 0.86
CA LEU A 51 14.48 6.92 0.54
C LEU A 51 15.17 8.28 0.51
N ARG A 52 14.42 9.39 0.39
CA ARG A 52 14.96 10.76 0.40
C ARG A 52 14.97 11.40 1.79
N ILE A 53 14.40 10.75 2.79
CA ILE A 53 14.42 11.26 4.15
C ILE A 53 15.79 10.95 4.74
N ASP A 54 16.60 11.99 4.92
CA ASP A 54 17.91 11.85 5.56
C ASP A 54 17.79 11.93 7.09
N ASP A 55 17.03 12.90 7.61
CA ASP A 55 16.79 13.09 9.05
C ASP A 55 15.38 13.61 9.33
N VAL A 56 14.82 13.20 10.47
CA VAL A 56 13.53 13.68 10.99
C VAL A 56 13.78 14.48 12.26
N ILE A 57 13.50 15.78 12.24
CA ILE A 57 13.57 16.64 13.43
C ILE A 57 12.15 16.87 13.96
N SER A 58 11.86 16.33 15.14
CA SER A 58 10.59 16.56 15.82
C SER A 58 10.64 17.87 16.59
N SER A 59 9.90 18.88 16.14
CA SER A 59 9.48 19.96 17.04
C SER A 59 8.37 19.39 17.92
N LYS A 60 8.52 19.50 19.25
CA LYS A 60 7.36 19.41 20.14
C LYS A 60 6.30 20.34 19.54
N ALA A 61 5.05 19.87 19.44
CA ALA A 61 3.94 20.77 19.25
C ALA A 61 4.21 21.95 20.19
N VAL A 62 4.28 23.17 19.63
CA VAL A 62 4.26 24.37 20.46
C VAL A 62 3.01 24.14 21.28
N SER A 63 3.19 23.77 22.55
CA SER A 63 2.11 23.67 23.50
C SER A 63 1.46 25.03 23.39
N GLY A 64 0.31 25.07 22.72
CA GLY A 64 -0.49 26.27 22.60
C GLY A 64 -0.64 26.76 24.02
N GLY A 65 0.09 27.83 24.33
CA GLY A 65 0.03 28.44 25.63
C GLY A 65 -1.41 28.88 25.83
N GLY A 66 -2.09 28.19 26.75
CA GLY A 66 -3.30 28.62 27.45
C GLY A 66 -4.43 29.16 26.59
N MET A 67 -5.34 28.28 26.17
CA MET A 67 -6.75 28.67 26.02
C MET A 67 -7.69 27.49 26.33
N ASP A 68 -7.36 26.72 27.37
CA ASP A 68 -8.17 25.61 27.89
C ASP A 68 -8.65 25.96 29.31
N GLY A 69 -9.55 26.96 29.42
CA GLY A 69 -10.10 27.38 30.72
C GLY A 69 -10.67 28.79 30.79
N MET A 70 -11.63 29.14 29.93
CA MET A 70 -12.60 30.18 30.30
C MET A 70 -13.97 29.53 30.41
N ASP A 71 -14.32 29.26 31.67
CA ASP A 71 -15.61 28.76 32.14
C ASP A 71 -16.77 29.51 31.50
N PHE A 72 -17.64 28.75 30.84
CA PHE A 72 -18.95 29.21 30.37
C PHE A 72 -19.94 29.04 31.53
N ASP A 73 -19.89 29.95 32.50
CA ASP A 73 -20.90 30.08 33.56
C ASP A 73 -21.19 31.57 33.82
N MET A 74 -21.99 32.18 32.93
CA MET A 74 -22.93 33.30 33.14
C MET A 74 -23.67 33.67 31.85
#